data_AF-C9Z8A6-F1
#
_entry.id   AF-C9Z8A6-F1
#
_cell.length_a   1.000
_cell.length_b   1.000
_cell.length_c   1.000
_cell.angle_alpha   90.00
_cell.angle_beta   90.00
_cell.angle_gamma   90.00
#
_symmetry.space_group_name_H-M   'P 1'
#
loop_
_entity.id
_entity.type
_entity.pdbx_description
1 polymer ?
#
loop_
_entity_poly.entity_id
_entity_poly.type
_entity_poly.pdbx_seq_one_letter_code
_entity_poly.pdbx_strand_id
1 'polypeptide(L)'
;MPDLSHHARRLRDVADALDAQSEPADDPLTPHPDTLAVIGNRHIKRGQLNYAVPDVLQLQRRIRRYYADQDVPHGDIVALALDSWLRAKGYPPDLALPQAETP
;
A
#
# COMPACT_ATOMS: atom_id res chain seq x y z
N MET A 1 19.34 28.14 34.89
CA MET A 1 19.33 27.56 33.52
C MET A 1 18.91 26.11 33.66
N PRO A 2 17.72 25.72 33.16
CA PRO A 2 17.29 24.33 33.25
C PRO A 2 18.23 23.44 32.42
N ASP A 3 18.49 22.23 32.91
CA ASP A 3 19.48 21.30 32.36
C ASP A 3 18.96 20.66 31.06
N LEU A 4 19.18 21.37 29.95
CA LEU A 4 18.77 20.98 28.59
C LEU A 4 19.39 19.64 28.15
N SER A 5 20.52 19.27 28.74
CA SER A 5 21.28 18.05 28.47
C SER A 5 20.47 16.79 28.81
N HIS A 6 19.80 16.81 29.96
CA HIS A 6 18.94 15.70 30.40
C HIS A 6 17.70 15.56 29.51
N HIS A 7 17.14 16.69 29.06
CA HIS A 7 15.99 16.68 28.16
C HIS A 7 16.35 16.15 26.77
N ALA A 8 17.49 16.56 26.22
CA ALA A 8 17.99 16.07 24.94
C ALA A 8 18.24 14.55 24.97
N ARG A 9 18.77 14.03 26.07
CA ARG A 9 18.99 12.58 26.25
C ARG A 9 17.67 11.81 26.28
N ARG A 10 16.69 12.31 27.03
CA ARG A 10 15.35 11.72 27.12
C ARG A 10 14.64 11.69 25.76
N LEU A 11 14.79 12.73 24.95
CA LEU A 11 14.26 12.75 23.59
C LEU A 11 14.95 11.74 22.68
N ARG A 12 16.26 11.53 22.85
CA ARG A 12 17.02 10.50 22.15
C ARG A 12 16.50 9.10 22.49
N ASP A 13 16.35 8.82 23.78
CA ASP A 13 15.87 7.52 24.26
C ASP A 13 14.45 7.21 23.75
N VAL A 14 13.59 8.23 23.65
CA VAL A 14 12.24 8.10 23.07
C VAL A 14 12.31 7.84 21.55
N ALA A 15 13.19 8.53 20.83
CA ALA A 15 13.38 8.30 19.39
C ALA A 15 13.91 6.88 19.12
N ASP A 16 14.92 6.44 19.88
CA ASP A 16 15.50 5.10 19.75
C ASP A 16 14.48 4.00 20.10
N ALA A 17 13.60 4.24 21.09
CA ALA A 17 12.51 3.34 21.43
C ALA A 17 11.42 3.29 20.36
N LEU A 18 11.13 4.41 19.68
CA LEU A 18 10.19 4.48 18.55
C LEU A 18 10.76 3.79 17.31
N ASP A 19 12.05 3.97 17.02
CA ASP A 19 12.73 3.29 15.92
C ASP A 19 12.80 1.78 16.15
N ALA A 20 13.03 1.33 17.39
CA ALA A 20 13.03 -0.09 17.75
C ALA A 20 11.63 -0.75 17.69
N GLN A 21 10.56 0.04 17.84
CA GLN A 21 9.17 -0.42 17.71
C GLN A 21 8.61 -0.26 16.30
N SER A 22 9.31 0.46 15.42
CA SER A 22 8.92 0.58 14.03
C SER A 22 9.25 -0.72 13.32
N GLU A 23 8.21 -1.53 13.05
CA GLU A 23 8.36 -2.60 12.07
C GLU A 23 8.87 -2.00 10.76
N PRO A 24 9.78 -2.68 10.04
CA PRO A 24 10.21 -2.20 8.73
C PRO A 24 8.94 -1.99 7.92
N ALA A 25 8.66 -0.73 7.57
CA ALA A 25 7.48 -0.40 6.79
C ALA A 25 7.52 -1.29 5.55
N ASP A 26 6.61 -2.27 5.48
CA ASP A 26 6.43 -3.11 4.31
C ASP A 26 6.43 -2.18 3.10
N ASP A 27 7.21 -2.53 2.06
CA ASP A 27 7.33 -1.67 0.89
C ASP A 27 5.90 -1.31 0.46
N PRO A 28 5.51 -0.02 0.48
CA PRO A 28 4.13 0.40 0.28
C PRO A 28 3.59 0.05 -1.11
N LEU A 29 4.47 -0.43 -2.00
CA LEU A 29 4.12 -0.92 -3.33
C LEU A 29 4.07 -2.46 -3.41
N THR A 30 4.33 -3.17 -2.32
CA THR A 30 4.17 -4.63 -2.25
C THR A 30 2.68 -4.96 -2.47
N PRO A 31 2.35 -5.76 -3.48
CA PRO A 31 0.96 -6.12 -3.73
C PRO A 31 0.41 -6.93 -2.56
N HIS A 32 -0.70 -6.47 -2.01
CA HIS A 32 -1.33 -7.12 -0.86
C HIS A 32 -1.79 -8.55 -1.23
N PRO A 33 -1.62 -9.56 -0.35
CA PRO A 33 -2.00 -10.94 -0.64
C PRO A 33 -3.48 -11.09 -1.02
N ASP A 34 -4.38 -10.36 -0.38
CA ASP A 34 -5.81 -10.33 -0.74
C ASP A 34 -6.02 -9.90 -2.20
N THR A 35 -5.27 -8.91 -2.67
CA THR A 35 -5.40 -8.34 -4.00
C THR A 35 -4.88 -9.32 -5.06
N LEU A 36 -3.81 -10.04 -4.74
CA LEU A 36 -3.32 -11.17 -5.55
C LEU A 36 -4.35 -12.31 -5.61
N ALA A 37 -4.99 -12.64 -4.48
CA ALA A 37 -6.00 -13.69 -4.41
C ALA A 37 -7.26 -13.34 -5.23
N VAL A 38 -7.66 -12.07 -5.21
CA VAL A 38 -8.75 -11.55 -6.05
C VAL A 38 -8.34 -11.59 -7.52
N ILE A 39 -7.21 -11.01 -7.90
CA ILE A 39 -6.79 -10.96 -9.32
C ILE A 39 -6.56 -12.36 -9.94
N GLY A 40 -6.05 -13.32 -9.15
CA GLY A 40 -5.84 -14.69 -9.60
C GLY A 40 -7.13 -15.47 -9.90
N ASN A 41 -8.29 -15.00 -9.45
CA ASN A 41 -9.56 -15.67 -9.73
C ASN A 41 -10.14 -15.25 -11.09
N ARG A 42 -10.29 -16.24 -11.98
CA ARG A 42 -10.73 -16.06 -13.37
C ARG A 42 -12.18 -15.54 -13.52
N HIS A 43 -13.04 -15.69 -12.51
CA HIS A 43 -14.48 -15.41 -12.61
C HIS A 43 -14.96 -14.24 -11.73
N ILE A 44 -14.20 -13.15 -11.67
CA ILE A 44 -14.63 -11.95 -10.94
C ILE A 44 -15.31 -10.94 -11.87
N LYS A 45 -16.41 -10.36 -11.39
CA LYS A 45 -17.07 -9.22 -12.04
C LYS A 45 -16.15 -8.00 -11.94
N ARG A 46 -15.68 -7.51 -13.09
CA ARG A 46 -14.82 -6.33 -13.19
C ARG A 46 -15.68 -5.10 -13.48
N GLY A 47 -15.68 -4.12 -12.58
CA GLY A 47 -16.29 -2.81 -12.82
C GLY A 47 -15.38 -1.93 -13.69
N GLN A 48 -15.96 -1.17 -14.62
CA GLN A 48 -15.22 -0.21 -15.43
C GLN A 48 -14.94 1.06 -14.61
N LEU A 49 -13.67 1.46 -14.53
CA LEU A 49 -13.23 2.67 -13.86
C LEU A 49 -12.96 3.77 -14.91
N ASN A 50 -13.77 4.83 -14.94
CA ASN A 50 -13.67 5.90 -15.92
C ASN A 50 -13.02 7.15 -15.31
N TYR A 51 -11.71 7.33 -15.50
CA TYR A 51 -10.99 8.54 -15.11
C TYR A 51 -10.07 9.03 -16.22
N ALA A 52 -9.98 10.36 -16.36
CA ALA A 52 -8.99 10.99 -17.23
C ALA A 52 -7.65 11.09 -16.47
N VAL A 53 -6.59 10.59 -17.09
CA VAL A 53 -5.21 10.68 -16.57
C VAL A 53 -4.41 11.69 -17.38
N PRO A 54 -3.49 12.46 -16.76
CA PRO A 54 -2.62 13.37 -17.51
C PRO A 54 -1.72 12.64 -18.51
N ASP A 55 -1.75 13.04 -19.78
CA ASP A 55 -0.95 12.43 -20.85
C ASP A 55 0.56 12.55 -20.63
N VAL A 56 1.00 13.57 -19.88
CA VAL A 56 2.41 13.78 -19.52
C VAL A 56 3.00 12.60 -18.74
N LEU A 57 2.18 11.85 -17.99
CA LEU A 57 2.62 10.68 -17.23
C LEU A 57 2.79 9.43 -18.12
N GLN A 58 2.29 9.48 -19.36
CA GLN A 58 2.37 8.40 -20.36
C GLN A 58 2.00 7.01 -19.79
N LEU A 59 1.00 6.97 -18.90
CA LEU A 59 0.63 5.75 -18.17
C LEU A 59 0.31 4.58 -19.11
N GLN A 60 -0.41 4.85 -20.20
CA GLN A 60 -0.71 3.83 -21.22
C GLN A 60 0.55 3.18 -21.80
N ARG A 61 1.60 3.97 -22.07
CA ARG A 61 2.87 3.46 -22.61
C ARG A 61 3.62 2.61 -21.59
N ARG A 62 3.63 3.04 -20.33
CA ARG A 62 4.27 2.31 -19.22
C ARG A 62 3.59 0.98 -18.96
N ILE A 63 2.25 0.96 -18.92
CA ILE A 63 1.47 -0.26 -18.72
C ILE A 63 1.71 -1.25 -19.87
N ARG A 64 1.71 -0.77 -21.13
CA ARG A 64 2.02 -1.63 -22.29
C ARG A 64 3.40 -2.27 -22.21
N ARG A 65 4.42 -1.51 -21.79
CA ARG A 65 5.78 -2.03 -21.64
C ARG A 65 5.86 -3.03 -20.49
N TYR A 66 5.23 -2.74 -19.36
CA TYR A 66 5.18 -3.66 -18.22
C TYR A 66 4.48 -4.97 -18.57
N TYR A 67 3.38 -4.92 -19.34
CA TYR A 67 2.74 -6.12 -19.88
C TYR A 67 3.69 -6.93 -20.75
N ALA A 68 4.47 -6.29 -21.62
CA ALA A 68 5.44 -7.00 -22.47
C ALA A 68 6.55 -7.68 -21.67
N ASP A 69 6.93 -7.12 -20.51
CA ASP A 69 8.02 -7.65 -19.69
C ASP A 69 7.54 -8.74 -18.69
N GLN A 70 6.28 -8.66 -18.20
CA GLN A 70 5.78 -9.45 -17.07
C GLN A 70 4.51 -10.28 -17.39
N ASP A 71 3.93 -10.13 -18.59
CA ASP A 71 2.68 -10.77 -19.05
C ASP A 71 1.45 -10.53 -18.14
N VAL A 72 1.46 -9.46 -17.33
CA VAL A 72 0.35 -9.11 -16.43
C VAL A 72 -0.71 -8.28 -17.17
N PRO A 73 -2.00 -8.70 -17.19
CA PRO A 73 -3.05 -7.97 -17.89
C PRO A 73 -3.13 -6.49 -17.47
N HIS A 74 -3.42 -5.60 -18.43
CA HIS A 74 -3.48 -4.15 -18.20
C HIS A 74 -4.39 -3.76 -17.03
N GLY A 75 -5.55 -4.42 -16.90
CA GLY A 75 -6.48 -4.17 -15.79
C GLY A 75 -5.94 -4.62 -14.44
N ASP A 76 -5.14 -5.68 -14.41
CA ASP A 76 -4.56 -6.22 -13.18
C ASP A 76 -3.40 -5.35 -12.72
N ILE A 77 -2.60 -4.80 -13.64
CA ILE A 77 -1.57 -3.79 -13.34
C ILE A 77 -2.20 -2.58 -12.64
N VAL A 78 -3.32 -2.07 -13.18
CA VAL A 78 -4.01 -0.91 -12.61
C VAL A 78 -4.64 -1.26 -11.26
N ALA A 79 -5.26 -2.43 -11.13
CA ALA A 79 -5.86 -2.88 -9.88
C ALA A 79 -4.82 -3.05 -8.76
N LEU A 80 -3.69 -3.70 -9.05
CA LEU A 80 -2.58 -3.87 -8.10
C LEU A 80 -2.01 -2.54 -7.66
N ALA A 81 -1.68 -1.66 -8.61
CA ALA A 81 -1.06 -0.37 -8.31
C ALA A 81 -2.01 0.57 -7.54
N LEU A 82 -3.30 0.57 -7.87
CA LEU A 82 -4.29 1.40 -7.20
C LEU A 82 -4.58 0.88 -5.78
N ASP A 83 -4.73 -0.44 -5.64
CA ASP A 83 -5.01 -1.05 -4.34
C ASP A 83 -3.82 -0.94 -3.39
N SER A 84 -2.59 -1.19 -3.84
CA SER A 84 -1.39 -0.98 -3.02
C SER A 84 -1.25 0.49 -2.61
N TRP A 85 -1.49 1.42 -3.53
CA TRP A 85 -1.47 2.85 -3.23
C TRP A 85 -2.55 3.26 -2.22
N LEU A 86 -3.78 2.76 -2.36
CA LEU A 86 -4.87 3.04 -1.41
C LEU A 86 -4.54 2.47 -0.03
N ARG A 87 -4.03 1.24 0.05
CA ARG A 87 -3.63 0.59 1.31
C ARG A 87 -2.44 1.29 1.97
N ALA A 88 -1.44 1.72 1.20
CA ALA A 88 -0.35 2.55 1.70
C ALA A 88 -0.82 3.91 2.24
N LYS A 89 -1.98 4.40 1.77
CA LYS A 89 -2.66 5.59 2.32
C LYS A 89 -3.60 5.27 3.48
N GLY A 90 -3.73 4.01 3.88
CA GLY A 90 -4.58 3.56 4.98
C GLY A 90 -6.05 3.36 4.58
N TYR A 91 -6.35 3.10 3.30
CA TYR A 91 -7.70 2.84 2.81
C TYR A 91 -7.90 1.36 2.44
N PRO A 92 -9.01 0.73 2.87
CA PRO A 92 -10.08 1.28 3.70
C PRO A 92 -9.61 1.45 5.17
N PRO A 93 -9.93 2.60 5.82
CA PRO A 93 -9.55 2.85 7.21
C PRO A 93 -10.30 1.97 8.21
N ASP A 94 -11.28 1.18 7.74
CA ASP A 94 -12.14 0.35 8.56
C ASP A 94 -12.38 -1.00 7.87
N LEU A 95 -11.54 -1.97 8.19
CA LEU A 95 -12.04 -3.31 8.50
C LEU A 95 -11.56 -3.58 9.91
N ALA A 96 -12.28 -3.05 10.89
CA ALA A 96 -12.39 -3.71 12.17
C ALA A 96 -12.50 -5.22 11.88
N LEU A 97 -11.50 -5.97 12.34
CA LEU A 97 -11.53 -7.42 12.41
C LEU A 97 -12.96 -7.82 12.78
N PRO A 98 -13.66 -8.69 12.02
CA PRO A 98 -14.82 -9.33 12.58
C PRO A 98 -14.32 -9.98 13.87
N GLN A 99 -14.71 -9.39 15.00
CA GLN A 99 -14.40 -9.96 16.30
C GLN A 99 -14.97 -11.36 16.22
N ALA A 100 -14.08 -12.35 16.16
CA ALA A 100 -14.46 -13.73 16.29
C ALA A 100 -15.08 -13.84 17.68
N GLU A 101 -16.41 -13.80 17.70
CA GLU A 101 -17.28 -14.18 18.79
C GLU A 101 -16.67 -15.42 19.43
N THR A 102 -16.11 -15.26 20.63
CA THR A 102 -15.71 -16.40 21.44
C THR A 102 -16.92 -16.71 22.33
N PRO A 103 -17.53 -17.91 22.23
CA PRO A 103 -18.62 -18.32 23.10
C PRO A 103 -18.19 -18.54 24.55
#